data_AF-A0A258CN98-F1
#
_entry.id   AF-A0A258CN98-F1
#
_cell.length_a   1.000
_cell.length_b   1.000
_cell.length_c   1.000
_cell.angle_alpha   90.00
_cell.angle_beta   90.00
_cell.angle_gamma   90.00
#
_symmetry.space_group_name_H-M   'P 1'
#
loop_
_entity.id
_entity.type
_entity.pdbx_description
1 polymer ?
#
loop_
_entity_poly.entity_id
_entity_poly.type
_entity_poly.pdbx_seq_one_letter_code
_entity_poly.pdbx_strand_id
1 'polypeptide(L)'
;MNAAAPAQDIRKPGFFTEHLAAADPEVYAAIRGELHRQQTKIELIASENITSLACLEAAGSVFTNKYAEGYPGKRYYGGCEYADVVETLAIERAKKLF
;
A
#
# COMPACT_ATOMS: atom_id res chain seq x y z
N MET A 1 14.92 -1.69 -43.40
CA MET A 1 14.14 -1.03 -42.33
C MET A 1 13.24 -2.08 -41.73
N ASN A 2 13.61 -2.66 -40.59
CA ASN A 2 12.82 -3.72 -39.94
C ASN A 2 11.88 -3.04 -38.95
N ALA A 3 10.57 -3.06 -39.22
CA ALA A 3 9.58 -2.52 -38.29
C ALA A 3 9.60 -3.39 -37.02
N ALA A 4 9.90 -2.79 -35.87
CA ALA A 4 9.79 -3.48 -34.59
C ALA A 4 8.33 -3.94 -34.41
N ALA A 5 8.14 -5.24 -34.14
CA ALA A 5 6.83 -5.80 -33.84
C ALA A 5 6.21 -5.04 -32.64
N PRO A 6 4.90 -4.80 -32.63
CA PRO A 6 4.24 -4.17 -31.49
C PRO A 6 4.51 -5.00 -30.23
N ALA A 7 4.93 -4.36 -29.14
CA ALA A 7 5.13 -5.01 -27.87
C ALA A 7 3.84 -5.76 -27.49
N GLN A 8 3.91 -7.09 -27.44
CA GLN A 8 2.80 -7.90 -26.94
C GLN A 8 2.50 -7.44 -25.50
N ASP A 9 1.23 -7.24 -25.18
CA ASP A 9 0.83 -6.91 -23.82
C ASP A 9 1.08 -8.15 -22.94
N ILE A 10 2.24 -8.17 -22.30
CA ILE A 10 2.69 -9.23 -21.38
C ILE A 10 1.84 -9.32 -20.11
N ARG A 11 0.92 -8.37 -19.90
CA ARG A 11 0.07 -8.31 -18.72
C ARG A 11 -1.20 -9.11 -18.94
N LYS A 12 -1.59 -9.91 -17.95
CA LYS A 12 -2.90 -10.57 -17.94
C LYS A 12 -4.01 -9.52 -17.92
N PRO A 13 -5.14 -9.74 -18.62
CA PRO A 13 -6.33 -8.92 -18.47
C PRO A 13 -6.69 -8.76 -16.99
N GLY A 14 -7.02 -7.54 -16.57
CA GLY A 14 -7.39 -7.27 -15.17
C GLY A 14 -6.23 -6.97 -14.22
N PHE A 15 -4.96 -6.95 -14.66
CA PHE A 15 -3.81 -6.70 -13.78
C PHE A 15 -3.95 -5.50 -12.82
N PHE A 16 -4.59 -4.41 -13.25
CA PHE A 16 -4.80 -3.21 -12.41
C PHE A 16 -6.17 -3.11 -11.75
N THR A 17 -7.12 -4.00 -12.09
CA THR A 17 -8.53 -3.86 -11.70
C THR A 17 -9.08 -5.09 -10.98
N GLU A 18 -8.39 -6.22 -11.05
CA GLU A 18 -8.79 -7.44 -10.38
C GLU A 18 -8.52 -7.35 -8.88
N HIS A 19 -9.48 -7.79 -8.08
CA HIS A 19 -9.33 -7.87 -6.64
C HIS A 19 -8.62 -9.16 -6.23
N LEU A 20 -7.97 -9.14 -5.07
CA LEU A 20 -7.24 -10.30 -4.53
C LEU A 20 -8.08 -11.59 -4.50
N ALA A 21 -9.38 -11.50 -4.18
CA ALA A 21 -10.26 -12.66 -4.15
C ALA A 21 -10.36 -13.41 -5.49
N ALA A 22 -10.19 -12.71 -6.61
CA ALA A 22 -10.20 -13.31 -7.95
C ALA A 22 -8.78 -13.65 -8.42
N ALA A 23 -7.81 -12.75 -8.17
CA ALA A 23 -6.42 -12.95 -8.58
C ALA A 23 -5.70 -14.08 -7.81
N ASP A 24 -6.00 -14.23 -6.51
CA ASP A 24 -5.43 -15.25 -5.62
C ASP A 24 -6.45 -15.61 -4.49
N PRO A 25 -7.39 -16.53 -4.76
CA PRO A 25 -8.43 -16.91 -3.81
C PRO A 25 -7.89 -17.62 -2.56
N GLU A 26 -6.74 -18.29 -2.65
CA GLU A 26 -6.12 -19.00 -1.52
C GLU A 26 -5.56 -18.00 -0.51
N VAL A 27 -4.81 -17.00 -0.97
CA VAL A 27 -4.32 -15.91 -0.10
C VAL A 27 -5.48 -15.10 0.47
N TYR A 28 -6.52 -14.82 -0.33
CA TYR A 28 -7.72 -14.15 0.17
C TYR A 28 -8.38 -14.94 1.30
N ALA A 29 -8.57 -16.25 1.13
CA ALA A 29 -9.15 -17.12 2.15
C ALA A 29 -8.32 -17.13 3.44
N ALA A 30 -6.99 -17.17 3.34
CA ALA A 30 -6.09 -17.10 4.49
C ALA A 30 -6.25 -15.77 5.26
N ILE A 31 -6.30 -14.63 4.57
CA ILE A 31 -6.54 -13.31 5.19
C ILE A 31 -7.89 -13.28 5.92
N ARG A 32 -8.94 -13.84 5.32
CA ARG A 32 -10.27 -13.94 5.98
C ARG A 32 -10.23 -14.82 7.23
N GLY A 33 -9.46 -15.92 7.18
CA GLY A 33 -9.23 -16.77 8.35
C GLY A 33 -8.52 -16.04 9.48
N GLU A 34 -7.48 -15.25 9.17
CA GLU A 34 -6.77 -14.46 10.18
C GLU A 34 -7.65 -13.35 10.78
N LEU A 35 -8.46 -12.66 9.95
CA LEU A 35 -9.44 -11.71 10.48
C LEU A 35 -10.40 -12.37 11.47
N HIS A 36 -10.92 -13.56 11.13
CA HIS A 36 -11.79 -14.30 12.04
C HIS A 36 -11.07 -14.69 13.34
N ARG A 37 -9.79 -15.12 13.26
CA ARG A 37 -8.97 -15.40 14.43
C ARG A 37 -8.86 -14.17 15.34
N GLN A 38 -8.53 -13.00 14.79
CA GLN A 38 -8.40 -11.76 15.55
C GLN A 38 -9.73 -11.32 16.20
N GLN A 39 -10.87 -11.58 15.53
CA GLN A 39 -12.19 -11.23 16.05
C GLN A 39 -12.69 -12.17 17.16
N THR A 40 -12.17 -13.39 17.25
CA THR A 40 -12.70 -14.45 18.13
C THR A 40 -11.76 -14.84 19.26
N LYS A 41 -10.51 -14.34 19.25
CA LYS A 41 -9.53 -14.60 20.31
C LYS A 41 -9.26 -13.33 21.11
N ILE A 42 -8.90 -13.53 22.37
CA ILE A 42 -8.36 -12.47 23.21
C ILE A 42 -6.86 -12.41 22.94
N GLU A 43 -6.38 -11.25 22.48
CA GLU A 43 -4.96 -11.00 22.26
C GLU A 43 -4.35 -10.38 23.52
N LEU A 44 -3.34 -11.04 24.07
CA LEU A 44 -2.69 -10.67 25.34
C LEU A 44 -1.21 -10.30 25.17
N ILE A 45 -0.71 -10.33 23.95
CA ILE A 45 0.65 -9.92 23.64
C ILE A 45 0.73 -8.39 23.73
N ALA A 46 1.47 -7.89 24.73
CA ALA A 46 1.51 -6.47 25.07
C ALA A 46 1.98 -5.53 23.94
N SER A 47 2.74 -6.05 22.97
CA SER A 47 3.24 -5.29 21.82
C SER A 47 2.34 -5.35 20.60
N GLU A 48 1.35 -6.24 20.57
CA GLU A 48 0.43 -6.36 19.45
C GLU A 48 -0.75 -5.41 19.60
N ASN A 49 -1.32 -4.99 18.46
CA ASN A 49 -2.46 -4.09 18.43
C ASN A 49 -3.26 -4.29 17.13
N ILE A 50 -4.52 -3.88 17.13
CA ILE A 50 -5.39 -3.89 15.96
C ILE A 50 -5.48 -2.46 15.42
N THR A 51 -4.92 -2.24 14.24
CA THR A 51 -4.93 -0.91 13.60
C THR A 51 -6.31 -0.56 13.03
N SER A 52 -6.56 0.73 12.78
CA SER A 52 -7.82 1.19 12.19
C SER A 52 -7.91 0.87 10.70
N LEU A 53 -9.14 0.76 10.17
CA LEU A 53 -9.37 0.59 8.73
C LEU A 53 -8.70 1.71 7.90
N ALA A 54 -8.77 2.95 8.37
CA ALA A 54 -8.14 4.10 7.70
C ALA A 54 -6.62 3.95 7.58
N CYS A 55 -5.95 3.33 8.56
CA CYS A 55 -4.53 3.02 8.47
C CYS A 55 -4.25 1.94 7.41
N LEU A 56 -5.08 0.91 7.33
CA LEU A 56 -4.95 -0.16 6.33
C LEU A 56 -5.16 0.37 4.91
N GLU A 57 -6.15 1.23 4.70
CA GLU A 57 -6.42 1.88 3.41
C GLU A 57 -5.23 2.71 2.92
N ALA A 58 -4.61 3.49 3.82
CA ALA A 58 -3.43 4.28 3.48
C ALA A 58 -2.20 3.39 3.16
N ALA A 59 -1.97 2.34 3.97
CA ALA A 59 -0.84 1.43 3.80
C ALA A 59 -0.90 0.64 2.48
N GLY A 60 -2.09 0.21 2.07
CA GLY A 60 -2.33 -0.53 0.81
C GLY A 60 -2.55 0.36 -0.42
N SER A 61 -2.23 1.64 -0.35
CA SER A 61 -2.52 2.61 -1.42
C SER A 61 -1.45 2.66 -2.52
N VAL A 62 -1.74 3.44 -3.57
CA VAL A 62 -0.83 3.66 -4.70
C VAL A 62 0.51 4.29 -4.33
N PHE A 63 0.67 4.82 -3.11
CA PHE A 63 1.95 5.35 -2.64
C PHE A 63 3.06 4.29 -2.60
N THR A 64 2.73 2.99 -2.52
CA THR A 64 3.72 1.91 -2.64
C THR A 64 4.47 1.90 -3.97
N ASN A 65 3.91 2.51 -5.01
CA ASN A 65 4.53 2.58 -6.34
C ASN A 65 5.54 3.74 -6.44
N LYS A 66 5.61 4.61 -5.42
CA LYS A 66 6.39 5.85 -5.49
C LYS A 66 7.71 5.72 -4.74
N TYR A 67 8.80 5.95 -5.48
CA TYR A 67 10.12 6.14 -4.92
C TYR A 67 10.37 7.63 -4.65
N ALA A 68 10.57 8.02 -3.39
CA ALA A 68 10.61 9.42 -2.95
C ALA A 68 11.84 9.73 -2.06
N GLU A 69 13.03 9.32 -2.49
CA GLU A 69 14.27 9.61 -1.76
C GLU A 69 14.51 11.11 -1.56
N GLY A 70 15.04 11.46 -0.40
CA GLY A 70 15.23 12.83 0.08
C GLY A 70 14.13 13.24 1.06
N TYR A 71 14.00 14.54 1.29
CA TYR A 71 12.98 15.12 2.17
C TYR A 71 11.97 15.96 1.36
N PRO A 72 10.80 16.32 1.92
CA PRO A 72 9.85 17.20 1.25
C PRO A 72 10.52 18.49 0.73
N GLY A 73 10.28 18.83 -0.54
CA GLY A 73 10.92 19.95 -1.24
C GLY A 73 12.41 19.75 -1.59
N LYS A 74 13.01 18.62 -1.23
CA LYS A 74 14.43 18.26 -1.46
C LYS A 74 14.56 16.80 -1.90
N ARG A 75 13.79 16.41 -2.91
CA ARG A 75 13.78 15.06 -3.46
C ARG A 75 14.90 14.88 -4.50
N TYR A 76 15.46 13.68 -4.56
CA TYR A 76 16.38 13.30 -5.63
C TYR A 76 15.66 13.01 -6.96
N TYR A 77 14.38 12.66 -6.89
CA TYR A 77 13.54 12.31 -8.04
C TYR A 77 12.28 13.16 -8.11
N GLY A 78 11.81 13.43 -9.34
CA GLY A 78 10.58 14.18 -9.59
C GLY A 78 9.29 13.38 -9.35
N GLY A 79 8.14 14.06 -9.43
CA GLY A 79 6.82 13.45 -9.29
C GLY A 79 6.46 13.05 -7.86
N CYS A 80 6.93 13.82 -6.87
CA CYS A 80 6.73 13.57 -5.43
C CYS A 80 5.73 14.56 -4.79
N GLU A 81 4.99 15.32 -5.58
CA GLU A 81 4.15 16.44 -5.13
C GLU A 81 3.18 16.04 -4.02
N TYR A 82 2.53 14.87 -4.16
CA TYR A 82 1.59 14.36 -3.16
C TYR A 82 2.28 13.54 -2.05
N ALA A 83 3.43 12.94 -2.32
CA ALA A 83 4.22 12.28 -1.28
C ALA A 83 4.73 13.32 -0.26
N ASP A 84 5.16 14.48 -0.74
CA ASP A 84 5.58 15.62 0.09
C ASP A 84 4.44 16.13 0.98
N VAL A 85 3.21 16.19 0.45
CA VAL A 85 2.02 16.55 1.26
C VAL A 85 1.82 15.56 2.41
N VAL A 86 1.83 14.26 2.13
CA VAL A 86 1.61 13.23 3.16
C VAL A 86 2.73 13.21 4.19
N GLU A 87 3.99 13.29 3.76
CA GLU A 87 5.14 13.29 4.67
C GLU A 87 5.17 14.55 5.54
N THR A 88 4.87 15.73 4.98
CA THR A 88 4.78 16.98 5.75
C THR A 88 3.69 16.89 6.81
N LEU A 89 2.50 16.42 6.45
CA LEU A 89 1.40 16.22 7.40
C LEU A 89 1.79 15.22 8.50
N ALA A 90 2.49 14.13 8.16
CA ALA A 90 2.95 13.15 9.12
C ALA A 90 3.95 13.75 10.12
N ILE A 91 4.94 14.51 9.64
CA ILE A 91 5.92 15.21 10.49
C ILE A 91 5.21 16.18 11.43
N GLU A 92 4.32 17.02 10.91
CA GLU A 92 3.58 18.00 11.71
C GLU A 92 2.71 17.35 12.78
N ARG A 93 2.04 16.24 12.45
CA ARG A 93 1.19 15.51 13.40
C ARG A 93 2.02 14.78 14.45
N ALA A 94 3.14 14.17 14.07
CA ALA A 94 4.05 13.53 15.02
C ALA A 94 4.56 14.54 16.07
N LYS A 95 4.95 15.75 15.64
CA LYS A 95 5.36 16.85 16.53
C LYS A 95 4.23 17.43 17.41
N LYS A 96 2.96 17.13 17.12
CA LYS A 96 1.82 17.56 17.93
C LYS A 96 1.41 16.51 18.96
N LEU A 97 1.77 15.24 18.73
CA LEU A 97 1.44 14.13 19.62
C LEU A 97 2.37 14.04 20.83
N PHE A 98 3.60 14.53 20.70
CA PHE A 98 4.67 14.49 21.69
C PHE A 98 5.31 15.88 21.84
#